data_AF-A0A6B3EYX5-F1
#
_entry.id   AF-A0A6B3EYX5-F1
#
_cell.length_a   1.000
_cell.length_b   1.000
_cell.length_c   1.000
_cell.angle_alpha   90.00
_cell.angle_beta   90.00
_cell.angle_gamma   90.00
#
_symmetry.space_group_name_H-M   'P 1'
#
loop_
_entity.id
_entity.type
_entity.pdbx_description
1 polymer ?
#
loop_
_entity_poly.entity_id
_entity_poly.type
_entity_poly.pdbx_seq_one_letter_code
_entity_poly.pdbx_strand_id
1 'polypeptide(L)'
;ARITDELLDEWAPGEPFDFVARLAVPLPVAVICELLGVPDEDRPSIRRWSAELFTAGAPNAIDAASHSLATYMTELVASKRAHPGTTLLDRLIA
;
A
#
# COMPACT_ATOMS: atom_id res chain seq x y z
N ALA A 1 12.35 -10.18 5.97
CA ALA A 1 11.08 -10.85 6.26
C ALA A 1 10.17 -10.04 7.19
N ARG A 2 10.64 -8.97 7.85
CA ARG A 2 9.87 -8.20 8.84
C ARG A 2 8.37 -7.98 8.54
N ILE A 3 8.01 -7.44 7.36
CA ILE A 3 6.59 -7.20 7.01
C ILE A 3 5.78 -8.50 6.94
N THR A 4 6.40 -9.57 6.43
CA THR A 4 5.80 -10.91 6.41
C THR A 4 5.59 -11.42 7.84
N ASP A 5 6.58 -11.24 8.71
CA ASP A 5 6.51 -11.66 10.11
C ASP A 5 5.37 -10.90 10.84
N GLU A 6 5.29 -9.58 10.68
CA GLU A 6 4.23 -8.74 11.26
C GLU A 6 2.83 -9.15 10.81
N LEU A 7 2.65 -9.52 9.53
CA LEU A 7 1.35 -10.00 9.02
C LEU A 7 1.01 -11.41 9.53
N LEU A 8 2.01 -12.24 9.83
CA LEU A 8 1.83 -13.58 10.38
C LEU A 8 1.63 -13.56 11.90
N ASP A 9 2.13 -12.55 12.61
CA ASP A 9 1.93 -12.38 14.05
C ASP A 9 0.45 -12.19 14.43
N GLU A 10 -0.41 -11.80 13.47
CA GLU A 10 -1.87 -11.76 13.64
C GLU A 10 -2.52 -13.15 13.70
N TRP A 11 -1.79 -14.22 13.35
CA TRP A 11 -2.31 -15.58 13.29
C TRP A 11 -2.07 -16.36 14.59
N ALA A 12 -3.16 -16.87 15.18
CA ALA A 12 -3.08 -17.80 16.30
C ALA A 12 -2.63 -19.20 15.83
N PRO A 13 -1.53 -19.75 16.36
CA PRO A 13 -1.06 -21.08 15.98
C PRO A 13 -2.13 -22.17 16.18
N GLY A 14 -2.35 -22.98 15.15
CA GLY A 14 -3.30 -24.10 15.19
C GLY A 14 -4.72 -23.76 14.72
N GLU A 15 -5.00 -22.50 14.40
CA GLU A 15 -6.28 -22.10 13.81
C GLU A 15 -6.22 -22.01 12.28
N PRO A 16 -7.33 -22.21 11.56
CA PRO A 16 -7.39 -21.95 10.12
C PRO A 16 -6.99 -20.52 9.77
N PHE A 17 -6.15 -20.35 8.74
CA PHE A 17 -5.66 -19.05 8.28
C PHE A 17 -6.01 -18.85 6.81
N ASP A 18 -6.71 -17.75 6.49
CA ASP A 18 -6.90 -17.33 5.11
C ASP A 18 -5.64 -16.64 4.61
N PHE A 19 -4.72 -17.44 4.07
CA PHE A 19 -3.44 -16.97 3.55
C PHE A 19 -3.58 -15.86 2.50
N VAL A 20 -4.61 -15.93 1.67
CA VAL A 20 -4.80 -14.96 0.59
C VAL A 20 -5.21 -13.62 1.17
N ALA A 21 -6.27 -13.60 1.98
CA ALA A 21 -6.79 -12.37 2.55
C ALA A 21 -5.85 -11.74 3.58
N ARG A 22 -5.11 -12.56 4.33
CA ARG A 22 -4.29 -12.11 5.47
C ARG A 22 -2.80 -11.92 5.17
N LEU A 23 -2.26 -12.56 4.14
CA LEU A 23 -0.85 -12.39 3.77
C LEU A 23 -0.66 -11.96 2.32
N ALA A 24 -1.14 -12.76 1.36
CA ALA A 24 -0.80 -12.57 -0.05
C ALA A 24 -1.30 -11.23 -0.62
N VAL A 25 -2.50 -10.80 -0.22
CA VAL A 25 -3.09 -9.50 -0.62
C VAL A 25 -2.45 -8.31 0.12
N PRO A 26 -2.34 -8.30 1.47
CA PRO A 26 -1.81 -7.14 2.18
C PRO A 26 -0.29 -6.97 2.06
N LEU A 27 0.49 -8.02 1.81
CA LEU A 27 1.95 -7.97 1.80
C LEU A 27 2.52 -7.07 0.68
N PRO A 28 2.15 -7.23 -0.61
CA PRO A 28 2.68 -6.37 -1.67
C PRO A 28 2.36 -4.88 -1.44
N VAL A 29 1.16 -4.58 -0.94
CA VAL A 29 0.75 -3.20 -0.63
C VAL A 29 1.59 -2.63 0.53
N ALA A 30 1.85 -3.42 1.57
CA ALA A 30 2.72 -2.99 2.68
C ALA A 30 4.14 -2.70 2.22
N VAL A 31 4.71 -3.59 1.38
CA VAL A 31 6.06 -3.44 0.82
C VAL A 31 6.17 -2.17 -0.02
N ILE A 32 5.22 -1.91 -0.93
CA ILE A 32 5.29 -0.73 -1.78
C ILE A 32 5.11 0.57 -0.98
N CYS A 33 4.22 0.60 0.02
CA CYS A 33 4.07 1.75 0.91
C CYS A 33 5.38 2.11 1.62
N GLU A 34 6.10 1.10 2.11
CA GLU A 34 7.40 1.29 2.76
C GLU A 34 8.47 1.81 1.80
N LEU A 35 8.56 1.24 0.60
CA LEU A 35 9.52 1.68 -0.42
C LEU A 35 9.27 3.14 -0.84
N LEU A 36 8.00 3.52 -0.97
CA LEU A 36 7.61 4.88 -1.33
C LEU A 36 7.74 5.87 -0.16
N GLY A 37 7.77 5.39 1.08
CA GLY A 37 7.79 6.23 2.27
C GLY A 37 6.43 6.83 2.61
N VAL A 38 5.37 6.06 2.38
CA VAL A 38 3.99 6.42 2.73
C VAL A 38 3.87 6.49 4.26
N PRO A 39 3.37 7.60 4.84
CA PRO A 39 3.06 7.72 6.27
C PRO A 39 2.10 6.64 6.76
N ASP A 40 2.24 6.23 8.02
CA ASP A 40 1.45 5.13 8.59
C ASP A 40 -0.05 5.44 8.61
N GLU A 41 -0.42 6.70 8.84
CA GLU A 41 -1.80 7.19 8.81
C GLU A 41 -2.47 7.03 7.44
N ASP A 42 -1.70 7.02 6.35
CA ASP A 42 -2.21 6.96 4.98
C ASP A 42 -2.34 5.51 4.48
N ARG A 43 -1.64 4.56 5.11
CA ARG A 43 -1.62 3.14 4.69
C ARG A 43 -3.02 2.52 4.56
N PRO A 44 -4.01 2.79 5.45
CA PRO A 44 -5.37 2.26 5.27
C PRO A 44 -6.04 2.73 3.96
N SER A 45 -5.87 4.00 3.60
CA SER A 45 -6.41 4.57 2.36
C SER A 45 -5.77 3.93 1.13
N ILE A 46 -4.44 3.78 1.13
CA ILE A 46 -3.70 3.12 0.04
C ILE A 46 -4.11 1.66 -0.11
N ARG A 47 -4.27 0.93 1.01
CA ARG A 47 -4.77 -0.45 0.99
C ARG A 47 -6.15 -0.56 0.37
N ARG A 48 -7.07 0.35 0.74
CA ARG A 48 -8.43 0.37 0.18
C ARG A 48 -8.41 0.61 -1.33
N TRP A 49 -7.74 1.66 -1.80
CA TRP A 49 -7.67 1.95 -3.23
C TRP A 49 -6.97 0.84 -4.00
N SER A 50 -5.90 0.24 -3.44
CA SER A 50 -5.22 -0.90 -4.05
C SER A 50 -6.14 -2.11 -4.21
N ALA A 51 -6.99 -2.40 -3.23
CA ALA A 51 -7.98 -3.48 -3.36
C ALA A 51 -9.06 -3.15 -4.40
N GLU A 52 -9.53 -1.90 -4.43
CA GLU A 52 -10.54 -1.43 -5.40
C GLU A 52 -10.05 -1.53 -6.86
N LEU A 53 -8.75 -1.29 -7.11
CA LEU A 53 -8.13 -1.44 -8.44
C LEU A 53 -8.25 -2.85 -9.03
N PHE A 54 -8.35 -3.89 -8.20
CA PHE A 54 -8.48 -5.28 -8.63
C PHE A 54 -9.92 -5.82 -8.54
N THR A 55 -10.91 -4.94 -8.31
CA THR A 55 -12.32 -5.35 -8.19
C THR A 55 -12.89 -5.70 -9.56
N ALA A 56 -12.98 -6.99 -9.86
CA ALA A 56 -13.50 -7.50 -11.12
C ALA A 56 -14.93 -7.00 -11.40
N GLY A 57 -15.17 -6.51 -12.62
CA GLY A 57 -16.50 -6.07 -13.07
C GLY A 57 -16.98 -4.74 -12.50
N ALA A 58 -16.12 -3.97 -11.81
CA ALA A 58 -16.47 -2.68 -11.21
C ALA A 58 -15.68 -1.50 -11.82
N PRO A 59 -15.87 -1.17 -13.11
CA PRO A 59 -15.06 -0.16 -13.80
C PRO A 59 -15.11 1.23 -13.12
N ASN A 60 -16.26 1.63 -12.59
CA ASN A 60 -16.38 2.92 -11.87
C ASN A 60 -15.58 2.94 -10.56
N ALA A 61 -15.49 1.80 -9.87
CA ALA A 61 -14.69 1.69 -8.64
C ALA A 61 -13.19 1.72 -8.96
N ILE A 62 -12.79 1.01 -10.02
CA ILE A 62 -11.41 1.01 -10.52
C ILE A 62 -10.99 2.44 -10.93
N ASP A 63 -11.85 3.17 -11.64
CA ASP A 63 -11.57 4.54 -12.08
C ASP A 63 -11.44 5.50 -10.89
N ALA A 64 -12.36 5.44 -9.93
CA ALA A 64 -12.31 6.26 -8.72
C ALA A 64 -11.06 5.97 -7.85
N ALA A 65 -10.70 4.70 -7.70
CA ALA A 65 -9.50 4.27 -6.98
C ALA A 65 -8.23 4.74 -7.70
N SER A 66 -8.18 4.63 -9.03
CA SER A 66 -7.06 5.11 -9.86
C SER A 66 -6.84 6.62 -9.67
N HIS A 67 -7.92 7.41 -9.74
CA HIS A 67 -7.84 8.85 -9.52
C HIS A 67 -7.38 9.21 -8.10
N SER A 68 -7.91 8.52 -7.09
CA SER A 68 -7.51 8.74 -5.70
C SER A 68 -6.03 8.44 -5.48
N LEU A 69 -5.55 7.30 -6.00
CA LEU A 69 -4.15 6.91 -5.90
C LEU A 69 -3.23 7.86 -6.66
N ALA A 70 -3.62 8.30 -7.86
CA ALA A 70 -2.86 9.28 -8.65
C ALA A 70 -2.76 10.64 -7.95
N THR A 71 -3.87 11.08 -7.33
CA THR A 71 -3.91 12.35 -6.57
C THR A 71 -2.96 12.27 -5.38
N TYR A 72 -3.08 11.20 -4.58
CA TYR A 72 -2.19 10.97 -3.45
C TYR A 72 -0.71 10.89 -3.85
N MET A 73 -0.39 10.14 -4.90
CA MET A 73 0.99 10.03 -5.39
C MET A 73 1.56 11.38 -5.84
N THR A 74 0.73 12.24 -6.44
CA THR A 74 1.13 13.59 -6.85
C THR A 74 1.48 14.44 -5.62
N GLU A 75 0.66 14.39 -4.57
CA GLU A 75 0.89 15.11 -3.31
C GLU A 75 2.12 14.57 -2.58
N LEU A 76 2.30 13.25 -2.53
CA LEU A 76 3.45 12.61 -1.91
C LEU A 76 4.75 13.02 -2.61
N VAL A 77 4.77 13.01 -3.94
CA VAL A 77 5.93 13.46 -4.73
C VAL A 77 6.22 14.94 -4.49
N ALA A 78 5.20 15.80 -4.43
CA ALA A 78 5.39 17.22 -4.13
C ALA A 78 5.98 17.44 -2.72
N SER A 79 5.45 16.73 -1.72
CA SER A 79 5.94 16.76 -0.34
C SER A 79 7.40 16.31 -0.23
N LYS A 80 7.74 15.20 -0.90
CA LYS A 80 9.09 14.62 -0.94
C LYS A 80 10.10 15.53 -1.67
N ARG A 81 9.69 16.24 -2.72
CA ARG A 81 10.53 17.25 -3.37
C ARG A 81 10.83 18.44 -2.46
N ALA A 82 9.85 18.86 -1.66
CA ALA A 82 10.04 19.95 -0.70
C ALA A 82 10.88 19.51 0.52
N HIS A 83 10.78 18.23 0.91
CA HIS A 83 11.48 17.65 2.06
C HIS A 83 12.14 16.31 1.67
N PRO A 84 13.31 16.35 1.00
CA PRO A 84 13.97 15.14 0.51
C PRO A 84 14.33 14.19 1.65
N GLY A 85 14.00 12.91 1.46
CA GLY A 85 14.36 11.81 2.36
C GLY A 85 15.32 10.82 1.71
N THR A 86 15.29 9.57 2.21
CA THR A 86 16.17 8.49 1.75
C THR A 86 15.40 7.29 1.18
N THR A 87 14.11 7.43 0.87
CA THR A 87 13.28 6.32 0.38
C THR A 87 13.56 6.01 -1.09
N LEU A 88 13.01 4.92 -1.61
CA LEU A 88 13.16 4.61 -3.03
C LEU A 88 12.54 5.74 -3.89
N LEU A 89 11.39 6.27 -3.47
CA LEU A 89 10.75 7.38 -4.16
C LEU A 89 11.63 8.63 -4.19
N ASP A 90 12.26 8.97 -3.06
CA ASP A 90 13.22 10.10 -2.99
C ASP A 90 14.34 9.96 -4.03
N ARG A 91 14.86 8.75 -4.20
CA ARG A 91 15.92 8.45 -5.19
C ARG A 91 15.45 8.49 -6.64
N LEU A 92 14.15 8.26 -6.90
CA LEU A 92 13.58 8.24 -8.25
C LEU A 92 13.19 9.63 -8.75
N ILE A 93 12.96 10.58 -7.85
CA ILE A 93 12.51 11.95 -8.18
C ILE A 93 13.60 13.01 -8.04
N ALA A 94 14.79 12.60 -7.60
CA ALA A 94 15.98 13.45 -7.44
C ALA A 94 16.58 13.88 -8.79
#